data_AF-A0A941QP51-F1
#
_entry.id   AF-A0A941QP51-F1
#
_cell.length_a   1.000
_cell.length_b   1.000
_cell.length_c   1.000
_cell.angle_alpha   90.00
_cell.angle_beta   90.00
_cell.angle_gamma   90.00
#
_symmetry.space_group_name_H-M   'P 1'
#
loop_
_entity.id
_entity.type
_entity.pdbx_description
1 polymer ?
#
loop_
_entity_poly.entity_id
_entity_poly.type
_entity_poly.pdbx_seq_one_letter_code
_entity_poly.pdbx_strand_id
1 'polypeptide(L)'
;MSEQYWPTAIPRCPHPYSVSGGPDDVRASFAPDVGAPIERPRMTGAVERYQMTLPSMLQGAYEVFQGWHGQDLLHGSRSFVWRHPLTGAVRMARFAPGESYNASKRGRWRDVSMRALFLAGSPWFSAYVVDGSVVPPVFVTDFAAAVYGADTGRLVRAPIGDLVTLTGSPVVDSSGLTLEEGDGVEIPTSAWARSAGTWILDLQDAVGQIFAGASPEASVEGTGVIVVAYDGSQTLVYAGGVLVETLAGWTLPAAVVPLDGAGVVVRVTVLAEVLPDTLCKAVAVAGAGFSITVGGA
;
A
#
# COMPACT_ATOMS: atom_id res chain seq x y z
N MET A 1 -17.28 -1.64 5.18
CA MET A 1 -17.28 -2.00 3.75
C MET A 1 -15.83 -1.89 3.33
N SER A 2 -15.21 -2.97 2.87
CA SER A 2 -13.82 -2.91 2.40
C SER A 2 -13.73 -2.02 1.16
N GLU A 3 -12.79 -1.09 1.17
CA GLU A 3 -12.46 -0.27 0.02
C GLU A 3 -11.96 -1.18 -1.11
N GLN A 4 -12.49 -0.94 -2.29
CA GLN A 4 -12.03 -1.63 -3.49
C GLN A 4 -10.74 -0.96 -3.97
N TYR A 5 -9.83 -1.72 -4.56
CA TYR A 5 -8.61 -1.19 -5.16
C TYR A 5 -8.45 -1.74 -6.58
N TRP A 6 -7.58 -1.08 -7.35
CA TRP A 6 -7.28 -1.48 -8.71
C TRP A 6 -6.59 -2.86 -8.74
N PRO A 7 -7.12 -3.87 -9.45
CA PRO A 7 -6.56 -5.22 -9.42
C PRO A 7 -5.13 -5.29 -9.97
N THR A 8 -4.27 -6.06 -9.31
CA THR A 8 -2.85 -6.16 -9.69
C THR A 8 -2.59 -6.94 -10.97
N ALA A 9 -3.53 -7.81 -11.38
CA ALA A 9 -3.50 -8.52 -12.65
C ALA A 9 -3.84 -7.64 -13.88
N ILE A 10 -4.28 -6.40 -13.67
CA ILE A 10 -4.62 -5.44 -14.72
C ILE A 10 -3.50 -4.38 -14.79
N PRO A 11 -3.15 -3.86 -15.98
CA PRO A 11 -2.22 -2.76 -16.10
C PRO A 11 -2.55 -1.60 -15.15
N ARG A 12 -1.59 -1.22 -14.30
CA ARG A 12 -1.78 -0.23 -13.22
C ARG A 12 -1.72 1.20 -13.72
N CYS A 13 -0.93 1.44 -14.77
CA CYS A 13 -0.74 2.73 -15.38
C CYS A 13 -1.39 2.73 -16.77
N PRO A 14 -2.06 3.83 -17.16
CA PRO A 14 -2.49 4.00 -18.54
C PRO A 14 -1.28 4.09 -19.48
N HIS A 15 -1.53 3.90 -20.78
CA HIS A 15 -0.51 4.07 -21.80
C HIS A 15 0.09 5.49 -21.71
N PRO A 16 1.42 5.67 -21.80
CA PRO A 16 2.02 6.99 -21.87
C PRO A 16 1.35 7.78 -23.00
N TYR A 17 1.00 9.04 -22.76
CA TYR A 17 0.30 9.92 -23.72
C TYR A 17 -1.19 9.63 -24.01
N SER A 18 -1.83 8.63 -23.38
CA SER A 18 -3.29 8.44 -23.53
C SER A 18 -4.13 9.25 -22.55
N VAL A 19 -3.50 9.83 -21.54
CA VAL A 19 -4.16 10.56 -20.45
C VAL A 19 -4.49 11.97 -20.91
N SER A 20 -5.77 12.33 -20.83
CA SER A 20 -6.27 13.68 -21.13
C SER A 20 -7.37 14.05 -20.16
N GLY A 21 -7.43 15.32 -19.74
CA GLY A 21 -8.39 15.79 -18.75
C GLY A 21 -7.80 16.81 -17.78
N GLY A 22 -8.48 17.02 -16.67
CA GLY A 22 -8.07 17.96 -15.64
C GLY A 22 -9.16 18.22 -14.58
N PRO A 23 -9.01 19.27 -13.77
CA PRO A 23 -10.01 19.68 -12.79
C PRO A 23 -11.36 19.97 -13.45
N ASP A 24 -12.43 19.46 -12.86
CA ASP A 24 -13.81 19.72 -13.27
C ASP A 24 -14.32 20.96 -12.53
N ASP A 25 -14.99 21.88 -13.23
CA ASP A 25 -15.60 23.03 -12.58
C ASP A 25 -16.91 22.60 -11.92
N VAL A 26 -16.87 22.57 -10.60
CA VAL A 26 -17.97 22.10 -9.75
C VAL A 26 -18.70 23.23 -9.05
N ARG A 27 -18.45 24.47 -9.48
CA ARG A 27 -19.16 25.63 -8.94
C ARG A 27 -20.61 25.59 -9.41
N ALA A 28 -21.53 25.79 -8.47
CA ALA A 28 -22.89 26.16 -8.80
C ALA A 28 -22.88 27.62 -9.24
N SER A 29 -23.35 27.89 -10.45
CA SER A 29 -23.59 29.25 -10.92
C SER A 29 -25.09 29.56 -10.85
N PHE A 30 -25.43 30.69 -10.27
CA PHE A 30 -26.76 31.26 -10.28
C PHE A 30 -26.70 32.60 -11.03
N ALA A 31 -27.34 32.68 -12.19
CA ALA A 31 -27.40 33.89 -13.01
C ALA A 31 -28.77 34.56 -12.81
N PRO A 32 -28.88 35.60 -11.96
CA PRO A 32 -30.14 36.33 -11.77
C PRO A 32 -30.50 37.14 -13.03
N ASP A 33 -31.79 37.44 -13.21
CA ASP A 33 -32.29 38.26 -14.33
C ASP A 33 -31.67 39.67 -14.35
N VAL A 34 -31.24 40.17 -13.18
CA VAL A 34 -30.54 41.45 -13.02
C VAL A 34 -29.33 41.25 -12.09
N GLY A 35 -28.14 41.61 -12.56
CA GLY A 35 -26.90 41.60 -11.79
C GLY A 35 -25.82 40.64 -12.32
N ALA A 36 -24.70 40.55 -11.60
CA ALA A 36 -23.61 39.63 -11.92
C ALA A 36 -23.93 38.20 -11.46
N PRO A 37 -23.45 37.16 -12.17
CA PRO A 37 -23.59 35.77 -11.73
C PRO A 37 -22.95 35.54 -10.35
N ILE A 38 -23.64 34.76 -9.51
CA ILE A 38 -23.14 34.31 -8.21
C ILE A 38 -22.64 32.87 -8.36
N GLU A 39 -21.35 32.67 -8.15
CA GLU A 39 -20.72 31.35 -8.21
C GLU A 39 -20.34 30.87 -6.81
N ARG A 40 -20.70 29.63 -6.46
CA ARG A 40 -20.30 29.00 -5.19
C ARG A 40 -19.76 27.58 -5.41
N PRO A 41 -18.62 27.20 -4.81
CA PRO A 41 -18.12 25.84 -4.89
C PRO A 41 -19.11 24.88 -4.21
N ARG A 42 -19.45 23.78 -4.87
CA ARG A 42 -20.31 22.73 -4.28
C ARG A 42 -19.57 21.80 -3.32
N MET A 43 -18.25 21.80 -3.38
CA MET A 43 -17.39 20.97 -2.55
C MET A 43 -16.09 21.67 -2.23
N THR A 44 -15.44 21.22 -1.15
CA THR A 44 -14.22 21.81 -0.58
C THR A 44 -12.96 21.51 -1.40
N GLY A 45 -12.97 20.53 -2.29
CA GLY A 45 -11.82 20.19 -3.12
C GLY A 45 -12.20 19.93 -4.57
N ALA A 46 -11.24 20.06 -5.47
CA ALA A 46 -11.45 19.80 -6.89
C ALA A 46 -11.60 18.29 -7.14
N VAL A 47 -12.63 17.92 -7.91
CA VAL A 47 -12.68 16.62 -8.58
C VAL A 47 -11.99 16.80 -9.92
N GLU A 48 -11.17 15.83 -10.28
CA GLU A 48 -10.50 15.83 -11.58
C GLU A 48 -11.10 14.73 -12.44
N ARG A 49 -11.32 15.03 -13.72
CA ARG A 49 -11.85 14.09 -14.69
C ARG A 49 -10.79 13.82 -15.75
N TYR A 50 -10.47 12.54 -15.92
CA TYR A 50 -9.53 12.10 -16.95
C TYR A 50 -10.16 11.02 -17.83
N GLN A 51 -9.86 11.10 -19.12
CA GLN A 51 -10.02 10.03 -20.09
C GLN A 51 -8.65 9.41 -20.34
N MET A 52 -8.58 8.08 -20.37
CA MET A 52 -7.32 7.37 -20.57
C MET A 52 -7.53 5.98 -21.18
N THR A 53 -6.47 5.47 -21.82
CA THR A 53 -6.43 4.13 -22.40
C THR A 53 -5.38 3.31 -21.68
N LEU A 54 -5.77 2.12 -21.22
CA LEU A 54 -4.88 1.14 -20.62
C LEU A 54 -3.99 0.48 -21.67
N PRO A 55 -2.78 0.02 -21.29
CA PRO A 55 -2.02 -0.91 -22.12
C PRO A 55 -2.85 -2.11 -22.56
N SER A 56 -2.62 -2.57 -23.79
CA SER A 56 -3.28 -3.74 -24.36
C SER A 56 -3.11 -4.95 -23.45
N MET A 57 -4.22 -5.63 -23.12
CA MET A 57 -4.21 -6.78 -22.21
C MET A 57 -4.65 -8.07 -22.91
N LEU A 58 -4.20 -9.20 -22.38
CA LEU A 58 -4.68 -10.52 -22.83
C LEU A 58 -6.10 -10.79 -22.32
N GLN A 59 -6.75 -11.81 -22.87
CA GLN A 59 -8.12 -12.16 -22.51
C GLN A 59 -8.32 -12.40 -21.00
N GLY A 60 -7.43 -13.13 -20.33
CA GLY A 60 -7.56 -13.38 -18.90
C GLY A 60 -7.53 -12.11 -18.04
N ALA A 61 -6.64 -11.17 -18.34
CA ALA A 61 -6.59 -9.88 -17.65
C ALA A 61 -7.84 -9.02 -17.92
N TYR A 62 -8.38 -9.09 -19.15
CA TYR A 62 -9.63 -8.42 -19.49
C TYR A 62 -10.84 -9.03 -18.74
N GLU A 63 -10.89 -10.36 -18.58
CA GLU A 63 -11.92 -11.03 -17.79
C GLU A 63 -11.85 -10.62 -16.31
N VAL A 64 -10.64 -10.48 -15.74
CA VAL A 64 -10.46 -9.92 -14.38
C VAL A 64 -11.00 -8.49 -14.31
N PHE A 65 -10.68 -7.63 -15.30
CA PHE A 65 -11.22 -6.26 -15.36
C PHE A 65 -12.76 -6.25 -15.41
N GLN A 66 -13.37 -7.10 -16.23
CA GLN A 66 -14.83 -7.16 -16.35
C GLN A 66 -15.50 -7.66 -15.07
N GLY A 67 -14.93 -8.71 -14.45
CA GLY A 67 -15.42 -9.24 -13.18
C GLY A 67 -15.37 -8.19 -12.07
N TRP A 68 -14.21 -7.56 -11.89
CA TRP A 68 -14.01 -6.48 -10.92
C TRP A 68 -14.94 -5.29 -11.16
N HIS A 69 -15.03 -4.80 -12.40
CA HIS A 69 -15.91 -3.68 -12.73
C HIS A 69 -17.39 -4.01 -12.48
N GLY A 70 -17.84 -5.21 -12.88
CA GLY A 70 -19.23 -5.62 -12.78
C GLY A 70 -19.64 -5.94 -11.34
N GLN A 71 -18.86 -6.76 -10.65
CA GLN A 71 -19.21 -7.34 -9.35
C GLN A 71 -18.73 -6.45 -8.20
N ASP A 72 -17.43 -6.14 -8.16
CA ASP A 72 -16.83 -5.46 -7.00
C ASP A 72 -17.22 -3.98 -6.97
N LEU A 73 -17.20 -3.33 -8.13
CA LEU A 73 -17.56 -1.91 -8.28
C LEU A 73 -19.05 -1.66 -8.55
N LEU A 74 -19.87 -2.70 -8.63
CA LEU A 74 -21.28 -2.60 -8.99
C LEU A 74 -21.47 -1.75 -10.25
N HIS A 75 -20.85 -2.19 -11.35
CA HIS A 75 -20.84 -1.50 -12.64
C HIS A 75 -20.27 -0.06 -12.58
N GLY A 76 -19.18 0.13 -11.83
CA GLY A 76 -18.48 1.43 -11.71
C GLY A 76 -19.16 2.46 -10.79
N SER A 77 -20.18 2.05 -10.03
CA SER A 77 -20.88 2.94 -9.10
C SER A 77 -20.13 3.16 -7.79
N ARG A 78 -19.24 2.24 -7.40
CA ARG A 78 -18.40 2.37 -6.20
C ARG A 78 -17.06 3.03 -6.51
N SER A 79 -16.52 3.70 -5.50
CA SER A 79 -15.17 4.24 -5.52
C SER A 79 -14.13 3.15 -5.27
N PHE A 80 -12.92 3.37 -5.77
CA PHE A 80 -11.79 2.47 -5.57
C PHE A 80 -10.48 3.25 -5.43
N VAL A 81 -9.49 2.62 -4.82
CA VAL A 81 -8.14 3.16 -4.66
C VAL A 81 -7.37 2.97 -5.95
N TRP A 82 -6.76 4.05 -6.45
CA TRP A 82 -5.91 4.00 -7.64
C TRP A 82 -4.83 5.08 -7.63
N ARG A 83 -3.80 4.92 -8.47
CA ARG A 83 -2.78 5.95 -8.65
C ARG A 83 -3.24 6.97 -9.67
N HIS A 84 -3.11 8.23 -9.30
CA HIS A 84 -3.37 9.36 -10.17
C HIS A 84 -2.41 9.29 -11.37
N PRO A 85 -2.92 9.31 -12.62
CA PRO A 85 -2.14 8.95 -13.79
C PRO A 85 -1.04 9.95 -14.15
N LEU A 86 -1.14 11.19 -13.65
CA LEU A 86 -0.15 12.25 -13.91
C LEU A 86 0.84 12.44 -12.77
N THR A 87 0.41 12.24 -11.52
CA THR A 87 1.22 12.57 -10.33
C THR A 87 1.72 11.33 -9.61
N GLY A 88 1.22 10.14 -9.96
CA GLY A 88 1.50 8.90 -9.26
C GLY A 88 0.85 8.78 -7.87
N ALA A 89 0.28 9.85 -7.32
CA ALA A 89 -0.28 9.87 -5.96
C ALA A 89 -1.47 8.92 -5.82
N VAL A 90 -1.56 8.19 -4.71
CA VAL A 90 -2.71 7.31 -4.44
C VAL A 90 -3.91 8.13 -4.01
N ARG A 91 -5.03 7.97 -4.72
CA ARG A 91 -6.28 8.70 -4.50
C ARG A 91 -7.48 7.77 -4.61
N MET A 92 -8.62 8.25 -4.12
CA MET A 92 -9.91 7.63 -4.43
C MET A 92 -10.32 8.03 -5.84
N ALA A 93 -10.61 7.03 -6.66
CA ALA A 93 -11.14 7.18 -7.99
C ALA A 93 -12.54 6.56 -8.09
N ARG A 94 -13.30 6.96 -9.10
CA ARG A 94 -14.56 6.33 -9.50
C ARG A 94 -14.69 6.45 -11.01
N PHE A 95 -15.39 5.53 -11.66
CA PHE A 95 -15.75 5.73 -13.06
C PHE A 95 -16.63 6.98 -13.24
N ALA A 96 -16.35 7.76 -14.27
CA ALA A 96 -17.17 8.93 -14.60
C ALA A 96 -18.60 8.49 -14.99
N PRO A 97 -19.63 9.31 -14.72
CA PRO A 97 -21.00 8.99 -15.10
C PRO A 97 -21.13 8.85 -16.62
N GLY A 98 -22.02 7.95 -17.06
CA GLY A 98 -22.22 7.60 -18.47
C GLY A 98 -21.51 6.29 -18.84
N GLU A 99 -20.92 6.23 -20.04
CA GLU A 99 -20.10 5.10 -20.47
C GLU A 99 -18.82 5.01 -19.64
N SER A 100 -18.79 4.06 -18.70
CA SER A 100 -17.66 3.90 -17.75
C SER A 100 -16.37 3.50 -18.47
N TYR A 101 -16.47 2.59 -19.44
CA TYR A 101 -15.37 2.21 -20.31
C TYR A 101 -15.87 1.73 -21.68
N ASN A 102 -14.99 1.82 -22.67
CA ASN A 102 -15.11 1.22 -23.98
C ASN A 102 -14.00 0.18 -24.15
N ALA A 103 -14.31 -0.96 -24.77
CA ALA A 103 -13.34 -1.99 -25.06
C ALA A 103 -13.35 -2.36 -26.54
N SER A 104 -12.16 -2.54 -27.11
CA SER A 104 -11.99 -3.04 -28.48
C SER A 104 -11.07 -4.26 -28.51
N LYS A 105 -11.24 -5.10 -29.54
CA LYS A 105 -10.47 -6.33 -29.73
C LYS A 105 -9.52 -6.16 -30.92
N ARG A 106 -8.22 -6.41 -30.69
CA ARG A 106 -7.20 -6.44 -31.73
C ARG A 106 -6.45 -7.77 -31.71
N GLY A 107 -6.97 -8.75 -32.45
CA GLY A 107 -6.46 -10.12 -32.42
C GLY A 107 -6.59 -10.75 -31.02
N ARG A 108 -5.46 -11.12 -30.40
CA ARG A 108 -5.43 -11.66 -29.02
C ARG A 108 -5.52 -10.59 -27.94
N TRP A 109 -5.36 -9.32 -28.30
CA TRP A 109 -5.31 -8.21 -27.36
C TRP A 109 -6.69 -7.56 -27.17
N ARG A 110 -6.89 -6.95 -25.99
CA ARG A 110 -8.03 -6.12 -25.63
C ARG A 110 -7.52 -4.76 -25.22
N ASP A 111 -8.05 -3.72 -25.85
CA ASP A 111 -7.72 -2.33 -25.53
C ASP A 111 -8.91 -1.73 -24.77
N VAL A 112 -8.66 -1.21 -23.58
CA VAL A 112 -9.68 -0.62 -22.71
C VAL A 112 -9.43 0.86 -22.57
N SER A 113 -10.40 1.67 -22.96
CA SER A 113 -10.42 3.12 -22.73
C SER A 113 -11.49 3.45 -21.71
N MET A 114 -11.18 4.28 -20.73
CA MET A 114 -12.10 4.60 -19.65
C MET A 114 -12.05 6.08 -19.27
N ARG A 115 -13.09 6.50 -18.54
CA ARG A 115 -13.14 7.82 -17.91
C ARG A 115 -13.25 7.64 -16.41
N ALA A 116 -12.36 8.30 -15.67
CA ALA A 116 -12.35 8.27 -14.23
C ALA A 116 -12.43 9.67 -13.64
N LEU A 117 -13.13 9.77 -12.50
CA LEU A 117 -13.13 10.91 -11.60
C LEU A 117 -12.20 10.60 -10.44
N PHE A 118 -11.25 11.48 -10.18
CA PHE A 118 -10.42 11.45 -8.99
C PHE A 118 -11.02 12.39 -7.95
N LEU A 119 -11.41 11.82 -6.82
CA LEU A 119 -12.13 12.52 -5.76
C LEU A 119 -11.17 13.39 -4.94
N ALA A 120 -11.71 14.44 -4.34
CA ALA A 120 -10.94 15.30 -3.45
C ALA A 120 -10.43 14.54 -2.21
N GLY A 121 -9.23 14.89 -1.77
CA GLY A 121 -8.55 14.24 -0.64
C GLY A 121 -7.78 12.98 -1.04
N SER A 122 -6.94 12.54 -0.10
CA SER A 122 -6.18 11.30 -0.21
C SER A 122 -6.63 10.35 0.90
N PRO A 123 -6.71 9.03 0.65
CA PRO A 123 -6.88 8.06 1.71
C PRO A 123 -5.79 8.23 2.76
N TRP A 124 -6.10 7.98 4.03
CA TRP A 124 -5.13 8.13 5.13
C TRP A 124 -3.88 7.26 4.91
N PHE A 125 -4.06 6.08 4.29
CA PHE A 125 -2.97 5.14 4.02
C PHE A 125 -2.17 5.48 2.74
N SER A 126 -2.52 6.53 2.01
CA SER A 126 -1.95 6.83 0.68
C SER A 126 -0.42 6.98 0.69
N ALA A 127 0.14 7.54 1.77
CA ALA A 127 1.59 7.69 1.96
C ALA A 127 2.32 6.37 2.20
N TYR A 128 1.60 5.31 2.57
CA TYR A 128 2.14 3.99 2.89
C TYR A 128 2.00 2.99 1.74
N VAL A 129 1.39 3.41 0.62
CA VAL A 129 1.32 2.57 -0.58
C VAL A 129 2.65 2.67 -1.33
N VAL A 130 3.35 1.54 -1.39
CA VAL A 130 4.61 1.36 -2.13
C VAL A 130 4.52 1.89 -3.55
N ASP A 131 5.53 2.66 -3.96
CA ASP A 131 5.59 3.21 -5.32
C ASP A 131 5.50 2.12 -6.40
N GLY A 132 4.77 2.41 -7.47
CA GLY A 132 4.42 1.41 -8.49
C GLY A 132 3.38 0.36 -8.05
N SER A 133 2.97 0.31 -6.79
CA SER A 133 1.85 -0.51 -6.30
C SER A 133 0.56 0.28 -6.15
N VAL A 134 -0.58 -0.39 -6.27
CA VAL A 134 -1.93 0.15 -6.00
C VAL A 134 -2.61 -0.60 -4.85
N VAL A 135 -1.91 -1.59 -4.29
CA VAL A 135 -2.40 -2.42 -3.19
C VAL A 135 -2.26 -1.61 -1.90
N PRO A 136 -3.37 -1.25 -1.24
CA PRO A 136 -3.30 -0.58 0.05
C PRO A 136 -2.75 -1.55 1.11
N PRO A 137 -2.08 -1.01 2.15
CA PRO A 137 -1.70 -1.83 3.28
C PRO A 137 -2.92 -2.32 4.05
N VAL A 138 -2.85 -3.56 4.52
CA VAL A 138 -3.81 -4.11 5.48
C VAL A 138 -3.47 -3.70 6.91
N PHE A 139 -2.24 -3.27 7.15
CA PHE A 139 -1.80 -2.81 8.45
C PHE A 139 -0.67 -1.80 8.30
N VAL A 140 -0.74 -0.73 9.08
CA VAL A 140 0.29 0.29 9.20
C VAL A 140 0.45 0.63 10.67
N THR A 141 1.69 0.54 11.16
CA THR A 141 2.14 1.19 12.40
C THR A 141 3.32 2.07 12.05
N ASP A 142 3.15 3.38 12.15
CA ASP A 142 4.18 4.39 11.96
C ASP A 142 4.32 5.16 13.27
N PHE A 143 5.34 4.79 14.03
CA PHE A 143 5.58 5.28 15.38
C PHE A 143 6.04 6.74 15.37
N ALA A 144 6.80 7.16 14.34
CA ALA A 144 7.25 8.54 14.18
C ALA A 144 6.08 9.50 13.85
N ALA A 145 5.13 9.06 13.03
CA ALA A 145 3.95 9.87 12.71
C ALA A 145 2.79 9.67 13.70
N ALA A 146 2.93 8.77 14.68
CA ALA A 146 1.86 8.29 15.55
C ALA A 146 0.60 7.86 14.76
N VAL A 147 0.82 7.18 13.64
CA VAL A 147 -0.24 6.66 12.76
C VAL A 147 -0.34 5.16 12.95
N TYR A 148 -1.53 4.71 13.33
CA TYR A 148 -1.85 3.30 13.48
C TYR A 148 -3.14 3.04 12.74
N GLY A 149 -3.20 1.95 11.99
CA GLY A 149 -4.40 1.58 11.26
C GLY A 149 -4.34 0.16 10.75
N ALA A 150 -5.48 -0.52 10.82
CA ALA A 150 -5.70 -1.81 10.20
C ALA A 150 -6.84 -1.69 9.18
N ASP A 151 -6.75 -2.47 8.12
CA ASP A 151 -7.63 -2.48 6.95
C ASP A 151 -7.53 -1.21 6.08
N THR A 152 -8.07 -1.29 4.87
CA THR A 152 -8.20 -0.15 3.94
C THR A 152 -9.22 0.88 4.43
N GLY A 153 -9.94 0.54 5.49
CA GLY A 153 -11.08 1.25 6.03
C GLY A 153 -10.72 2.46 6.86
N ARG A 154 -11.40 2.55 8.00
CA ARG A 154 -11.31 3.66 8.92
C ARG A 154 -9.91 3.68 9.53
N LEU A 155 -9.24 4.83 9.52
CA LEU A 155 -8.11 5.09 10.42
C LEU A 155 -8.58 4.82 11.85
N VAL A 156 -8.26 3.66 12.38
CA VAL A 156 -8.49 3.39 13.79
C VAL A 156 -7.28 3.99 14.49
N ARG A 157 -7.43 5.21 15.02
CA ARG A 157 -6.60 5.65 16.14
C ARG A 157 -6.95 4.79 17.36
N ALA A 158 -6.77 3.47 17.23
CA ALA A 158 -6.87 2.57 18.34
C ALA A 158 -5.73 2.92 19.29
N PRO A 159 -5.92 2.76 20.61
CA PRO A 159 -4.78 2.61 21.51
C PRO A 159 -3.82 1.59 20.90
N ILE A 160 -2.52 1.91 20.86
CA ILE A 160 -1.47 1.01 20.36
C ILE A 160 -1.60 -0.42 20.91
N GLY A 161 -2.03 -0.55 22.17
CA GLY A 161 -2.25 -1.84 22.86
C GLY A 161 -3.35 -2.73 22.26
N ASP A 162 -4.23 -2.19 21.42
CA ASP A 162 -5.24 -2.99 20.70
C ASP A 162 -4.69 -3.59 19.40
N LEU A 163 -3.59 -3.06 18.87
CA LEU A 163 -3.01 -3.44 17.59
C LEU A 163 -1.70 -4.22 17.74
N VAL A 164 -0.99 -3.99 18.84
CA VAL A 164 0.32 -4.53 19.14
C VAL A 164 0.38 -4.85 20.63
N THR A 165 0.89 -6.02 20.98
CA THR A 165 1.28 -6.30 22.37
C THR A 165 2.70 -5.78 22.56
N LEU A 166 2.86 -4.75 23.38
CA LEU A 166 4.19 -4.30 23.77
C LEU A 166 4.62 -5.17 24.94
N THR A 167 5.79 -5.80 24.83
CA THR A 167 6.34 -6.67 25.89
C THR A 167 7.00 -5.88 27.02
N GLY A 168 7.03 -4.54 26.91
CA GLY A 168 7.46 -3.64 27.97
C GLY A 168 6.75 -2.29 27.97
N SER A 169 7.38 -1.30 28.61
CA SER A 169 6.76 0.01 28.87
C SER A 169 7.16 1.00 27.79
N PRO A 170 6.28 1.34 26.82
CA PRO A 170 6.62 2.32 25.81
C PRO A 170 6.98 3.66 26.46
N VAL A 171 8.11 4.22 26.05
CA VAL A 171 8.50 5.59 26.39
C VAL A 171 8.01 6.49 25.27
N VAL A 172 7.21 7.51 25.62
CA VAL A 172 6.83 8.55 24.68
C VAL A 172 7.77 9.72 24.89
N ASP A 173 8.58 10.04 23.88
CA ASP A 173 9.50 11.17 23.91
C ASP A 173 9.21 12.16 22.77
N SER A 174 10.09 13.14 22.56
CA SER A 174 9.94 14.15 21.50
C SER A 174 10.12 13.61 20.07
N SER A 175 10.65 12.39 19.93
CA SER A 175 10.88 11.70 18.64
C SER A 175 9.77 10.72 18.28
N GLY A 176 8.97 10.28 19.25
CA GLY A 176 7.82 9.41 19.04
C GLY A 176 7.61 8.42 20.17
N LEU A 177 6.97 7.29 19.87
CA LEU A 177 6.93 6.15 20.76
C LEU A 177 8.19 5.31 20.55
N THR A 178 9.05 5.25 21.57
CA THR A 178 10.28 4.46 21.59
C THR A 178 10.13 3.28 22.56
N LEU A 179 10.76 2.15 22.25
CA LEU A 179 10.88 1.02 23.16
C LEU A 179 12.26 1.04 23.83
N GLU A 180 12.32 0.72 25.12
CA GLU A 180 13.60 0.59 25.84
C GLU A 180 14.34 -0.70 25.43
N GLU A 181 15.64 -0.75 25.70
CA GLU A 181 16.47 -1.94 25.47
C GLU A 181 15.91 -3.14 26.24
N GLY A 182 15.46 -4.18 25.53
CA GLY A 182 14.79 -5.36 26.09
C GLY A 182 13.26 -5.39 25.93
N ASP A 183 12.66 -4.30 25.45
CA ASP A 183 11.23 -4.24 25.13
C ASP A 183 11.00 -4.57 23.65
N GLY A 184 10.13 -5.54 23.37
CA GLY A 184 9.75 -5.96 22.03
C GLY A 184 8.34 -5.52 21.62
N VAL A 185 8.15 -5.26 20.31
CA VAL A 185 6.85 -5.18 19.64
C VAL A 185 6.41 -6.60 19.26
N GLU A 186 5.37 -7.12 19.89
CA GLU A 186 4.65 -8.29 19.39
C GLU A 186 3.50 -7.82 18.50
N ILE A 187 3.64 -8.05 17.19
CA ILE A 187 2.55 -7.80 16.25
C ILE A 187 1.81 -9.13 16.09
N PRO A 188 0.55 -9.27 16.57
CA PRO A 188 -0.16 -10.54 16.55
C PRO A 188 -0.53 -10.93 15.12
N THR A 189 0.40 -11.61 14.43
CA THR A 189 0.30 -12.00 13.02
C THR A 189 -0.93 -12.83 12.71
N SER A 190 -1.39 -13.64 13.66
CA SER A 190 -2.49 -14.59 13.45
C SER A 190 -3.83 -13.96 13.04
N ALA A 191 -4.05 -12.67 13.32
CA ALA A 191 -5.28 -11.97 12.95
C ALA A 191 -5.25 -11.39 11.52
N TRP A 192 -4.08 -11.11 10.95
CA TRP A 192 -3.93 -10.36 9.70
C TRP A 192 -2.94 -10.96 8.70
N ALA A 193 -2.07 -11.87 9.14
CA ALA A 193 -1.24 -12.71 8.29
C ALA A 193 -2.17 -13.69 7.56
N ARG A 194 -2.68 -13.23 6.42
CA ARG A 194 -3.27 -14.10 5.41
C ARG A 194 -2.23 -15.14 5.00
N SER A 195 -2.70 -16.20 4.32
CA SER A 195 -1.82 -17.27 3.84
C SER A 195 -0.62 -16.77 3.02
N ALA A 196 -0.68 -15.59 2.41
CA ALA A 196 0.41 -14.92 1.69
C ALA A 196 0.44 -13.40 1.97
N GLY A 197 1.57 -12.72 1.73
CA GLY A 197 1.68 -11.26 1.90
C GLY A 197 3.09 -10.68 1.75
N THR A 198 3.23 -9.39 2.05
CA THR A 198 4.53 -8.70 2.10
C THR A 198 4.58 -7.74 3.28
N TRP A 199 5.64 -7.82 4.07
CA TRP A 199 5.92 -6.90 5.17
C TRP A 199 7.06 -5.98 4.77
N ILE A 200 6.95 -4.73 5.19
CA ILE A 200 7.94 -3.68 4.96
C ILE A 200 8.21 -3.05 6.32
N LEU A 201 9.44 -3.19 6.79
CA LEU A 201 9.90 -2.71 8.08
C LEU A 201 10.92 -1.60 7.82
N ASP A 202 10.63 -0.39 8.26
CA ASP A 202 11.59 0.70 8.26
C ASP A 202 12.25 0.81 9.62
N LEU A 203 13.57 0.74 9.59
CA LEU A 203 14.44 0.65 10.75
C LEU A 203 15.31 1.90 10.82
N GLN A 204 15.44 2.47 12.02
CA GLN A 204 16.34 3.57 12.29
C GLN A 204 17.32 3.17 13.40
N ASP A 205 18.61 3.33 13.10
CA ASP A 205 19.74 3.00 13.97
C ASP A 205 19.60 1.61 14.60
N ALA A 206 19.06 0.66 13.81
CA ALA A 206 18.73 -0.66 14.31
C ALA A 206 19.99 -1.46 14.60
N VAL A 207 20.08 -2.02 15.79
CA VAL A 207 21.07 -3.02 16.17
C VAL A 207 20.31 -4.13 16.86
N GLY A 208 20.39 -5.35 16.33
CA GLY A 208 19.72 -6.48 16.98
C GLY A 208 19.79 -7.78 16.19
N GLN A 209 19.11 -8.79 16.71
CA GLN A 209 18.99 -10.10 16.08
C GLN A 209 17.55 -10.33 15.62
N ILE A 210 17.36 -10.91 14.44
CA ILE A 210 16.06 -11.44 13.99
C ILE A 210 15.98 -12.89 14.43
N PHE A 211 14.90 -13.27 15.08
CA PHE A 211 14.69 -14.61 15.62
C PHE A 211 13.65 -15.39 14.82
N ALA A 212 13.87 -16.70 14.67
CA ALA A 212 12.80 -17.66 14.38
C ALA A 212 12.55 -18.54 15.60
N GLY A 213 11.44 -18.28 16.29
CA GLY A 213 11.20 -18.88 17.60
C GLY A 213 12.20 -18.35 18.63
N ALA A 214 12.94 -19.24 19.28
CA ALA A 214 13.86 -18.88 20.37
C ALA A 214 15.33 -18.72 19.91
N SER A 215 15.65 -18.96 18.64
CA SER A 215 17.03 -18.89 18.14
C SER A 215 17.22 -17.70 17.18
N PRO A 216 18.33 -16.95 17.30
CA PRO A 216 18.63 -15.88 16.37
C PRO A 216 19.08 -16.46 15.02
N GLU A 217 18.51 -15.94 13.94
CA GLU A 217 18.82 -16.38 12.56
C GLU A 217 19.60 -15.34 11.77
N ALA A 218 19.41 -14.05 12.08
CA ALA A 218 20.15 -12.98 11.42
C ALA A 218 20.50 -11.87 12.40
N SER A 219 21.58 -11.15 12.15
CA SER A 219 21.85 -9.87 12.80
C SER A 219 21.55 -8.72 11.83
N VAL A 220 21.07 -7.64 12.43
CA VAL A 220 20.69 -6.40 11.76
C VAL A 220 21.49 -5.26 12.37
N GLU A 221 22.15 -4.49 11.51
CA GLU A 221 22.81 -3.25 11.89
C GLU A 221 22.56 -2.14 10.85
N GLY A 222 22.10 -0.98 11.32
CA GLY A 222 21.99 0.27 10.56
C GLY A 222 20.57 0.81 10.38
N THR A 223 20.46 1.79 9.49
CA THR A 223 19.19 2.43 9.11
C THR A 223 18.80 1.96 7.71
N GLY A 224 17.57 1.51 7.51
CA GLY A 224 17.06 1.14 6.18
C GLY A 224 15.74 0.38 6.20
N VAL A 225 15.48 -0.36 5.12
CA VAL A 225 14.17 -1.01 4.88
C VAL A 225 14.35 -2.51 4.68
N ILE A 226 13.69 -3.32 5.52
CA ILE A 226 13.55 -4.76 5.31
C ILE A 226 12.22 -5.02 4.61
N VAL A 227 12.25 -5.71 3.48
CA VAL A 227 11.06 -6.25 2.83
C VAL A 227 11.06 -7.76 3.01
N VAL A 228 9.98 -8.32 3.57
CA VAL A 228 9.77 -9.76 3.76
C VAL A 228 8.53 -10.17 2.99
N ALA A 229 8.68 -10.94 1.91
CA ALA A 229 7.54 -11.45 1.13
C ALA A 229 7.37 -12.95 1.36
N TYR A 230 6.13 -13.43 1.49
CA TYR A 230 5.84 -14.85 1.75
C TYR A 230 4.62 -15.32 0.97
N ASP A 231 4.67 -16.55 0.48
CA ASP A 231 3.59 -17.16 -0.30
C ASP A 231 2.54 -17.86 0.59
N GLY A 232 1.51 -18.43 -0.05
CA GLY A 232 0.39 -19.18 0.55
C GLY A 232 0.77 -20.31 1.52
N SER A 233 2.04 -20.74 1.47
CA SER A 233 2.62 -21.79 2.31
C SER A 233 3.52 -21.24 3.42
N GLN A 234 3.54 -19.91 3.59
CA GLN A 234 4.44 -19.17 4.49
C GLN A 234 5.92 -19.32 4.12
N THR A 235 6.23 -19.74 2.89
CA THR A 235 7.61 -19.82 2.41
C THR A 235 8.10 -18.41 2.10
N LEU A 236 9.26 -18.06 2.62
CA LEU A 236 9.91 -16.78 2.33
C LEU A 236 10.27 -16.70 0.85
N VAL A 237 9.87 -15.62 0.19
CA VAL A 237 10.13 -15.34 -1.24
C VAL A 237 11.20 -14.25 -1.39
N TYR A 238 11.26 -13.31 -0.45
CA TYR A 238 12.19 -12.18 -0.51
C TYR A 238 12.59 -11.65 0.89
N ALA A 239 13.87 -11.29 1.10
CA ALA A 239 14.35 -10.59 2.30
C ALA A 239 15.42 -9.52 1.98
N GLY A 240 15.16 -8.26 2.35
CA GLY A 240 16.21 -7.23 2.54
C GLY A 240 17.12 -6.91 1.35
N GLY A 241 16.64 -7.03 0.11
CA GLY A 241 17.49 -6.78 -1.08
C GLY A 241 17.88 -8.03 -1.86
N VAL A 242 17.74 -9.21 -1.23
CA VAL A 242 18.29 -10.48 -1.73
C VAL A 242 17.16 -11.51 -1.94
N LEU A 243 17.26 -12.28 -3.02
CA LEU A 243 16.37 -13.41 -3.28
C LEU A 243 16.68 -14.54 -2.29
N VAL A 244 15.63 -15.19 -1.77
CA VAL A 244 15.71 -16.16 -0.67
C VAL A 244 16.39 -17.47 -1.04
N GLU A 245 16.65 -17.71 -2.32
CA GLU A 245 17.44 -18.86 -2.76
C GLU A 245 18.83 -18.92 -2.07
N THR A 246 19.32 -17.81 -1.49
CA THR A 246 20.53 -17.77 -0.65
C THR A 246 20.29 -17.96 0.87
N LEU A 247 19.04 -18.03 1.31
CA LEU A 247 18.58 -18.09 2.72
C LEU A 247 17.84 -19.40 3.01
N ALA A 248 18.45 -20.53 2.64
CA ALA A 248 17.85 -21.85 2.85
C ALA A 248 17.49 -22.05 4.34
N GLY A 249 16.20 -22.30 4.62
CA GLY A 249 15.71 -22.67 5.96
C GLY A 249 14.98 -21.58 6.74
N TRP A 250 14.84 -20.36 6.19
CA TRP A 250 14.12 -19.28 6.89
C TRP A 250 12.61 -19.56 6.92
N THR A 251 12.08 -19.91 8.09
CA THR A 251 10.63 -19.95 8.35
C THR A 251 10.20 -18.65 8.98
N LEU A 252 9.13 -18.05 8.47
CA LEU A 252 8.59 -16.82 9.03
C LEU A 252 8.31 -17.05 10.53
N PRO A 253 8.86 -16.23 11.44
CA PRO A 253 8.58 -16.39 12.86
C PRO A 253 7.08 -16.32 13.07
N ALA A 254 6.52 -17.31 13.77
CA ALA A 254 5.08 -17.47 13.94
C ALA A 254 4.39 -16.27 14.60
N ALA A 255 5.13 -15.33 15.20
CA ALA A 255 4.52 -14.19 15.90
C ALA A 255 5.41 -12.95 16.11
N VAL A 256 6.74 -12.96 15.89
CA VAL A 256 7.59 -11.90 16.45
C VAL A 256 8.81 -11.61 15.56
N VAL A 257 9.09 -10.33 15.31
CA VAL A 257 10.45 -9.86 14.97
C VAL A 257 10.94 -9.08 16.19
N PRO A 258 11.50 -9.75 17.21
CA PRO A 258 12.09 -9.03 18.33
C PRO A 258 13.39 -8.42 17.82
N LEU A 259 13.59 -7.12 18.02
CA LEU A 259 14.90 -6.49 17.84
C LEU A 259 15.50 -6.36 19.23
N ASP A 260 16.41 -7.26 19.57
CA ASP A 260 17.15 -7.22 20.84
C ASP A 260 18.31 -6.20 20.71
N GLY A 261 18.02 -4.91 20.95
CA GLY A 261 19.00 -3.83 20.98
C GLY A 261 18.42 -2.42 20.77
N ALA A 262 19.27 -1.39 20.83
CA ALA A 262 18.94 0.06 20.84
C ALA A 262 18.36 0.63 19.53
N GLY A 263 17.76 -0.23 18.71
CA GLY A 263 17.16 0.09 17.43
C GLY A 263 15.69 0.45 17.52
N VAL A 264 15.25 1.44 16.75
CA VAL A 264 13.83 1.80 16.68
C VAL A 264 13.25 1.27 15.37
N VAL A 265 12.28 0.35 15.47
CA VAL A 265 11.34 0.12 14.36
C VAL A 265 10.51 1.38 14.23
N VAL A 266 10.73 2.15 13.17
CA VAL A 266 10.02 3.42 12.96
C VAL A 266 8.68 3.16 12.30
N ARG A 267 8.62 2.16 11.42
CA ARG A 267 7.40 1.84 10.69
C ARG A 267 7.32 0.37 10.30
N VAL A 268 6.11 -0.17 10.36
CA VAL A 268 5.73 -1.48 9.83
C VAL A 268 4.54 -1.32 8.92
N THR A 269 4.67 -1.80 7.69
CA THR A 269 3.60 -1.83 6.69
C THR A 269 3.39 -3.26 6.21
N VAL A 270 2.16 -3.75 6.27
CA VAL A 270 1.79 -5.09 5.81
C VAL A 270 0.86 -4.99 4.62
N LEU A 271 1.17 -5.72 3.57
CA LEU A 271 0.39 -5.86 2.35
C LEU A 271 -0.21 -7.27 2.30
N ALA A 272 -1.48 -7.36 1.89
CA ALA A 272 -2.18 -8.64 1.71
C ALA A 272 -1.67 -9.47 0.51
N GLU A 273 -0.92 -8.84 -0.40
CA GLU A 273 -0.42 -9.45 -1.61
C GLU A 273 1.10 -9.54 -1.55
N VAL A 274 1.64 -10.59 -2.17
CA VAL A 274 3.07 -10.71 -2.45
C VAL A 274 3.45 -9.68 -3.51
N LEU A 275 4.32 -8.74 -3.15
CA LEU A 275 4.88 -7.82 -4.12
C LEU A 275 5.78 -8.58 -5.10
N PRO A 276 5.78 -8.21 -6.40
CA PRO A 276 6.76 -8.71 -7.36
C PRO A 276 8.20 -8.44 -6.90
N ASP A 277 9.13 -9.36 -7.14
CA ASP A 277 10.54 -9.26 -6.75
C ASP A 277 11.19 -7.93 -7.13
N THR A 278 10.86 -7.40 -8.31
CA THR A 278 11.38 -6.11 -8.79
C THR A 278 10.96 -4.94 -7.89
N LEU A 279 9.74 -4.98 -7.35
CA LEU A 279 9.24 -3.99 -6.40
C LEU A 279 9.82 -4.21 -5.00
N CYS A 280 9.94 -5.46 -4.55
CA CYS A 280 10.63 -5.76 -3.29
C CYS A 280 12.08 -5.24 -3.30
N LYS A 281 12.79 -5.39 -4.42
CA LYS A 281 14.13 -4.82 -4.65
C LYS A 281 14.14 -3.31 -4.62
N ALA A 282 13.23 -2.67 -5.34
CA ALA A 282 13.15 -1.21 -5.35
C ALA A 282 12.88 -0.63 -3.96
N VAL A 283 12.00 -1.26 -3.18
CA VAL A 283 11.67 -0.82 -1.81
C VAL A 283 12.86 -0.99 -0.86
N ALA A 284 13.54 -2.13 -0.91
CA ALA A 284 14.69 -2.39 -0.03
C ALA A 284 15.87 -1.42 -0.30
N VAL A 285 16.14 -1.10 -1.58
CA VAL A 285 17.26 -0.22 -1.96
C VAL A 285 17.04 1.24 -1.58
N ALA A 286 15.79 1.68 -1.41
CA ALA A 286 15.49 3.06 -1.03
C ALA A 286 16.02 3.44 0.37
N GLY A 287 16.30 2.47 1.24
CA GLY A 287 16.93 2.66 2.56
C GLY A 287 18.44 2.39 2.54
N ALA A 288 19.24 3.30 1.95
CA ALA A 288 20.69 3.15 1.93
C ALA A 288 21.28 3.28 3.35
N GLY A 289 22.08 2.29 3.79
CA GLY A 289 22.75 2.30 5.11
C GLY A 289 22.55 1.04 5.96
N PHE A 290 21.97 -0.01 5.39
CA PHE A 290 21.53 -1.19 6.13
C PHE A 290 22.30 -2.46 5.74
N SER A 291 22.66 -3.28 6.73
CA SER A 291 23.27 -4.59 6.51
C SER A 291 22.51 -5.68 7.27
N ILE A 292 22.17 -6.78 6.58
CA ILE A 292 21.71 -8.02 7.19
C ILE A 292 22.84 -9.03 7.04
N THR A 293 23.31 -9.56 8.16
CA THR A 293 24.19 -10.73 8.16
C THR A 293 23.39 -11.92 8.63
N VAL A 294 23.20 -12.90 7.75
CA VAL A 294 22.51 -14.14 8.12
C VAL A 294 23.54 -15.08 8.74
N GLY A 295 23.22 -15.58 9.94
CA GLY A 295 24.04 -16.56 10.61
C GLY A 295 23.99 -17.86 9.81
N GLY A 296 25.14 -18.33 9.33
CA GLY A 296 25.24 -19.68 8.79
C GLY A 296 24.96 -20.68 9.90
N ALA A 297 23.93 -21.52 9.71
CA ALA A 297 23.69 -22.69 10.54
C ALA A 297 24.84 -23.72 10.40
#